data_AF-A0A401QGF3-F1
#
_entry.id   AF-A0A401QGF3-F1
#
_cell.length_a   1.000
_cell.length_b   1.000
_cell.length_c   1.000
_cell.angle_alpha   90.00
_cell.angle_beta   90.00
_cell.angle_gamma   90.00
#
_symmetry.space_group_name_H-M   'P 1'
#
loop_
_entity.id
_entity.type
_entity.pdbx_description
1 polymer ?
#
loop_
_entity_poly.entity_id
_entity_poly.type
_entity_poly.pdbx_seq_one_letter_code
_entity_poly.pdbx_strand_id
1 'polypeptide(L)' 'TANKYKVKFDNKGKSLLSGNHIAYDYHPAADRLMVGSRVVARYKDGNSVWLYAGIVAETPNNKNKTR' A
#
# COMPACT_ATOMS: atom_id res chain seq x y z
N THR A 1 2.04 -8.73 -23.08
CA THR A 1 2.91 -7.54 -22.91
C THR A 1 2.75 -7.01 -21.50
N ALA A 2 3.83 -6.85 -20.73
CA ALA A 2 3.71 -6.37 -19.36
C ALA A 2 3.40 -4.86 -19.36
N ASN A 3 2.24 -4.46 -18.84
CA ASN A 3 1.85 -3.06 -18.75
C ASN A 3 2.84 -2.28 -17.86
N LYS A 4 3.24 -1.10 -18.33
CA LYS A 4 4.09 -0.15 -17.62
C LYS A 4 3.31 1.14 -17.36
N TYR A 5 3.57 1.76 -16.21
CA TYR A 5 2.90 2.97 -15.76
C TYR A 5 3.92 4.08 -15.55
N LYS A 6 3.71 5.22 -16.21
CA LYS A 6 4.57 6.40 -16.07
C LYS A 6 4.00 7.28 -14.96
N VAL A 7 4.74 7.43 -13.87
CA VAL A 7 4.33 8.20 -12.68
C VAL A 7 5.18 9.46 -12.60
N LYS A 8 4.53 10.61 -12.35
CA LYS A 8 5.18 11.86 -11.95
C LYS A 8 4.92 12.02 -10.45
N PHE A 9 5.99 12.14 -9.67
CA PHE A 9 5.88 12.38 -8.23
C PHE A 9 5.72 13.88 -7.96
N ASP A 10 5.05 14.24 -6.87
CA ASP A 10 4.82 15.65 -6.51
C ASP A 10 6.14 16.37 -6.18
N ASN A 11 7.00 15.74 -5.38
CA ASN A 11 8.25 16.30 -4.87
C ASN A 11 9.51 15.67 -5.49
N LYS A 12 9.39 15.00 -6.64
CA LYS A 12 10.51 14.33 -7.33
C LYS A 12 10.28 14.34 -8.86
N GLY A 13 11.16 13.70 -9.63
CA GLY A 13 11.03 13.51 -11.07
C GLY A 13 9.96 12.48 -11.48
N LYS A 14 10.19 11.83 -12.63
CA LYS A 14 9.29 10.83 -13.21
C LYS A 14 9.91 9.44 -13.16
N SER A 15 9.10 8.38 -13.15
CA SER A 15 9.56 6.99 -13.23
C SER A 15 8.60 6.12 -14.05
N LEU A 16 9.13 5.06 -14.65
CA LEU A 16 8.37 4.04 -15.38
C LEU A 16 8.35 2.76 -14.56
N LEU A 17 7.17 2.38 -14.06
CA LEU A 17 7.00 1.31 -13.07
C LEU A 17 6.15 0.15 -13.63
N SER A 18 6.33 -1.05 -13.09
CA SER A 18 5.36 -2.14 -13.28
C SER A 18 4.16 -1.96 -12.35
N GLY A 19 3.04 -2.62 -12.65
CA GLY A 19 1.80 -2.51 -11.87
C GLY A 19 1.95 -2.81 -10.37
N ASN A 20 2.85 -3.73 -10.00
CA ASN A 20 3.07 -4.10 -8.59
C ASN A 20 3.84 -3.05 -7.77
N HIS A 21 4.32 -1.98 -8.40
CA HIS A 21 5.04 -0.86 -7.77
C HIS A 21 4.23 0.43 -7.74
N ILE A 22 2.95 0.37 -8.07
CA ILE A 22 2.01 1.48 -7.92
C ILE A 22 0.87 1.03 -7.01
N ALA A 23 0.28 2.00 -6.30
CA ALA A 23 -0.86 1.77 -5.42
C ALA A 23 -1.92 2.84 -5.70
N TYR A 24 -3.17 2.53 -5.34
CA TYR A 24 -4.22 3.52 -5.33
C TYR A 24 -3.99 4.51 -4.18
N ASP A 25 -4.24 5.80 -4.45
CA ASP A 25 -4.21 6.86 -3.43
C ASP A 25 -5.57 7.01 -2.72
N TYR A 26 -6.13 5.87 -2.30
CA TYR A 26 -7.32 5.83 -1.46
C TYR A 26 -7.25 4.60 -0.55
N HIS A 27 -7.91 4.69 0.60
CA HIS A 27 -8.03 3.56 1.51
C HIS A 27 -9.07 2.56 0.95
N PRO A 28 -8.75 1.26 0.89
CA PRO A 28 -9.71 0.26 0.46
C PRO A 28 -10.83 0.09 1.51
N ALA A 29 -12.01 -0.31 1.05
CA ALA A 29 -13.03 -0.82 1.95
C ALA A 29 -12.52 -2.13 2.60
N ALA A 30 -12.86 -2.35 3.88
CA ALA A 30 -12.28 -3.43 4.68
C ALA A 30 -12.59 -4.83 4.11
N ASP A 31 -13.75 -4.98 3.48
CA ASP A 31 -14.22 -6.20 2.80
C ASP A 31 -13.45 -6.52 1.51
N ARG A 32 -12.67 -5.57 0.97
CA ARG A 32 -11.81 -5.78 -0.20
C ARG A 32 -10.40 -6.25 0.14
N LEU A 33 -10.03 -6.29 1.42
CA LEU A 33 -8.74 -6.79 1.88
C LEU A 33 -8.88 -8.20 2.47
N MET A 34 -7.94 -9.06 2.13
CA MET A 34 -7.85 -10.43 2.65
C MET A 34 -6.42 -10.74 3.07
N VAL A 35 -6.24 -11.79 3.86
CA VAL A 35 -4.90 -12.31 4.17
C VAL A 35 -4.16 -12.61 2.86
N GLY A 36 -2.93 -12.12 2.73
CA GLY A 36 -2.13 -12.22 1.50
C GLY A 36 -2.24 -11.03 0.54
N SER A 37 -3.19 -10.11 0.75
CA SER A 37 -3.28 -8.88 -0.07
C SER A 37 -1.97 -8.07 0.00
N ARG A 38 -1.47 -7.64 -1.17
CA ARG A 38 -0.31 -6.75 -1.31
C ARG A 38 -0.77 -5.31 -1.08
N VAL A 39 -0.17 -4.63 -0.11
CA VAL A 39 -0.57 -3.28 0.29
C VAL A 39 0.62 -2.36 0.43
N VAL A 40 0.35 -1.06 0.47
CA VAL A 40 1.25 -0.04 1.02
C VAL A 40 0.64 0.43 2.33
N ALA A 41 1.43 0.43 3.40
CA ALA A 41 0.97 0.77 4.74
C ALA A 41 1.89 1.81 5.41
N ARG A 42 1.34 2.52 6.40
CA ARG A 42 2.12 3.44 7.23
C ARG A 42 3.08 2.66 8.12
N TYR A 43 4.36 3.00 8.03
CA TYR A 43 5.41 2.53 8.91
C TYR A 43 5.93 3.69 9.75
N LYS A 44 5.94 3.52 11.07
CA LYS A 44 6.45 4.53 12.00
C LYS A 44 7.87 4.17 12.41
N ASP A 45 8.79 5.10 12.23
CA ASP A 45 10.19 4.98 12.64
C ASP A 45 10.58 6.21 13.47
N GLY A 46 10.61 6.03 14.80
CA GLY A 46 10.66 7.14 15.75
C GLY A 46 9.50 8.12 15.53
N ASN A 47 9.84 9.38 15.26
CA ASN A 47 8.87 10.45 14.98
C ASN A 47 8.49 10.57 13.49
N SER A 48 9.09 9.76 12.61
CA SER A 48 8.84 9.81 11.17
C SER A 48 7.78 8.79 10.75
N VAL A 49 6.98 9.13 9.74
CA VAL A 49 6.01 8.23 9.12
C VAL A 49 6.36 8.05 7.65
N TRP A 50 6.50 6.79 7.25
CA TRP A 50 6.82 6.37 5.89
C TRP A 50 5.70 5.51 5.32
N LEU A 51 5.67 5.38 3.99
CA LEU A 51 4.82 4.42 3.29
C LEU A 51 5.67 3.26 2.80
N TYR A 52 5.42 2.05 3.30
CA TYR A 52 6.17 0.83 2.96
C TYR A 52 5.25 -0.26 2.44
N ALA A 53 5.75 -1.07 1.51
CA ALA A 53 5.03 -2.22 0.99
C ALA A 53 4.96 -3.35 2.03
N GLY A 54 3.84 -4.07 2.06
CA GLY A 54 3.61 -5.17 3.00
C GLY A 54 2.58 -6.17 2.50
N ILE A 55 2.31 -7.16 3.36
CA ILE A 55 1.30 -8.20 3.15
C ILE A 55 0.34 -8.17 4.35
N VAL A 56 -0.97 -8.21 4.08
CA VAL A 56 -1.98 -8.37 5.12
C VAL A 56 -1.84 -9.75 5.77
N ALA A 57 -1.57 -9.78 7.07
CA ALA A 57 -1.42 -11.01 7.85
C ALA A 57 -2.71 -11.43 8.55
N GLU A 58 -3.58 -10.47 8.91
CA GLU A 58 -4.85 -10.69 9.59
C GLU A 58 -5.85 -9.61 9.16
N THR A 59 -7.13 -9.95 9.05
CA THR A 59 -8.22 -9.01 8.75
C THR A 59 -8.91 -8.54 10.04
N PRO A 60 -9.60 -7.38 10.02
CA PRO A 60 -10.28 -6.84 11.20
C PRO A 60 -11.20 -7.84 11.90
N ASN A 61 -11.05 -7.97 13.22
CA ASN A 61 -11.94 -8.75 14.08
C ASN A 61 -11.91 -8.22 15.52
N ASN A 62 -12.80 -8.75 16.37
CA ASN A 62 -12.90 -8.28 17.76
C ASN A 62 -11.63 -8.52 18.58
N LYS A 63 -10.89 -9.61 18.34
CA LYS A 63 -9.65 -9.93 19.08
C LYS A 63 -8.54 -8.95 18.75
N ASN A 64 -8.46 -8.51 17.49
CA ASN A 64 -7.46 -7.52 17.07
C ASN A 64 -7.89 -6.07 17.24
N LYS A 65 -9.07 -5.80 17.81
CA LYS A 65 -9.66 -4.46 17.99
C LYS A 65 -9.95 -3.77 16.65
N THR A 66 -10.49 -4.55 15.70
CA THR A 66 -10.87 -4.10 14.35
C THR A 66 -9.75 -3.36 13.62
N ARG A 67 -8.51 -3.86 13.76
CA ARG A 67 -7.31 -3.34 13.08
C ARG A 67 -7.00 -4.12 11.81
#